data_AF-A0A1Y3SB41-F1
#
_entry.id   AF-A0A1Y3SB41-F1
#
_cell.length_a   1.000
_cell.length_b   1.000
_cell.length_c   1.000
_cell.angle_alpha   90.00
_cell.angle_beta   90.00
_cell.angle_gamma   90.00
#
_symmetry.space_group_name_H-M   'P 1'
#
loop_
_entity.id
_entity.type
_entity.pdbx_description
1 polymer ?
#
loop_
_entity_poly.entity_id
_entity_poly.type
_entity_poly.pdbx_seq_one_letter_code
_entity_poly.pdbx_strand_id
1 'polypeptide(L)'
;MSSREPLSKESATFIVEWILTGPEDKVKAFYDVWDIVLKNYLPDTRPVLFRACSRRCDGKIASFTGKLETARRFSEGKGLLIICDTKDTLSTSHLDTPGAYRHTFFPITQLVELDYKSEKPRIRQSIYERYKGEDEYIMRINRGTMHTFKWCHE
;
A
#
# COMPACT_ATOMS: atom_id res chain seq x y z
N MET A 1 -8.05 -2.39 -16.41
CA MET A 1 -9.38 -1.74 -16.53
C MET A 1 -9.19 -0.24 -16.34
N SER A 2 -9.39 0.52 -17.41
CA SER A 2 -9.35 1.99 -17.42
C SER A 2 -10.78 2.51 -17.16
N SER A 3 -11.33 2.31 -15.96
CA SER A 3 -12.49 3.11 -15.56
C SER A 3 -11.96 4.45 -15.08
N ARG A 4 -12.08 5.47 -15.94
CA ARG A 4 -11.86 6.89 -15.62
C ARG A 4 -12.97 7.43 -14.72
N GLU A 5 -13.51 6.60 -13.83
CA GLU A 5 -14.53 7.04 -12.92
C GLU A 5 -13.86 7.86 -11.82
N PRO A 6 -14.34 9.09 -11.58
CA PRO A 6 -13.81 9.90 -10.50
C PRO A 6 -14.03 9.16 -9.18
N LEU A 7 -13.10 9.36 -8.24
CA LEU A 7 -13.21 8.77 -6.91
C LEU A 7 -14.55 9.15 -6.28
N SER A 8 -15.25 8.18 -5.70
CA SER A 8 -16.48 8.47 -4.95
C SER A 8 -16.13 9.25 -3.69
N LYS A 9 -17.12 9.94 -3.10
CA LYS A 9 -16.90 10.68 -1.85
C LYS A 9 -16.54 9.73 -0.71
N GLU A 10 -17.18 8.57 -0.68
CA GLU A 10 -17.00 7.52 0.31
C GLU A 10 -15.60 6.93 0.22
N SER A 11 -15.12 6.63 -0.99
CA SER A 11 -13.75 6.16 -1.22
C SER A 11 -12.71 7.22 -0.87
N ALA A 12 -12.96 8.49 -1.21
CA ALA A 12 -12.07 9.58 -0.84
C ALA A 12 -11.97 9.74 0.68
N THR A 13 -13.10 9.71 1.39
CA THR A 13 -13.13 9.74 2.86
C THR A 13 -12.36 8.56 3.44
N PHE A 14 -12.60 7.34 2.97
CA PHE A 14 -11.90 6.15 3.45
C PHE A 14 -10.38 6.25 3.27
N ILE A 15 -9.92 6.72 2.10
CA ILE A 15 -8.48 6.90 1.82
C ILE A 15 -7.87 7.98 2.72
N VAL A 16 -8.56 9.11 2.89
CA VAL A 16 -8.10 10.18 3.79
C VAL A 16 -8.01 9.68 5.23
N GLU A 17 -9.02 8.97 5.72
CA GLU A 17 -9.02 8.38 7.05
C GLU A 17 -7.89 7.35 7.19
N TRP A 18 -7.66 6.50 6.19
CA TRP A 18 -6.54 5.56 6.22
C TRP A 18 -5.18 6.27 6.35
N ILE A 19 -4.97 7.35 5.59
CA ILE A 19 -3.72 8.14 5.59
C ILE A 19 -3.51 8.84 6.93
N LEU A 20 -4.58 9.43 7.49
CA LEU A 20 -4.49 10.25 8.69
C LEU A 20 -4.55 9.43 10.00
N THR A 21 -4.99 8.18 9.94
CA THR A 21 -5.14 7.31 11.11
C THR A 21 -3.89 6.46 11.35
N GLY A 22 -3.36 6.54 12.58
CA GLY A 22 -2.22 5.75 13.01
C GLY A 22 -2.49 4.24 13.04
N PRO A 23 -1.46 3.39 13.08
CA PRO A 23 -1.63 1.93 13.11
C PRO A 23 -2.36 1.42 14.36
N GLU A 24 -2.24 2.13 15.49
CA GLU A 24 -2.89 1.77 16.76
C GLU A 24 -4.39 2.09 16.75
N ASP A 25 -4.81 3.09 15.97
CA ASP A 25 -6.20 3.54 15.88
C ASP A 25 -6.98 2.89 14.73
N LYS A 26 -6.29 2.12 13.86
CA LYS A 26 -6.91 1.42 12.73
C LYS A 26 -7.73 0.23 13.22
N VAL A 27 -9.05 0.37 13.14
CA VAL A 27 -10.02 -0.71 13.47
C VAL A 27 -10.13 -1.77 12.38
N LYS A 28 -10.71 -2.93 12.74
CA LYS A 28 -10.91 -4.08 11.83
C LYS A 28 -11.56 -3.71 10.49
N ALA A 29 -12.53 -2.80 10.50
CA ALA A 29 -13.24 -2.38 9.29
C ALA A 29 -12.32 -1.84 8.20
N PHE A 30 -11.24 -1.13 8.54
CA PHE A 30 -10.25 -0.68 7.55
C PHE A 30 -9.61 -1.86 6.83
N TYR A 31 -9.23 -2.88 7.58
CA TYR A 31 -8.56 -4.05 7.04
C TYR A 31 -9.51 -4.96 6.26
N ASP A 32 -10.79 -5.01 6.64
CA ASP A 32 -11.82 -5.74 5.88
C ASP A 32 -12.03 -5.13 4.49
N VAL A 33 -12.09 -3.79 4.39
CA VAL A 33 -12.16 -3.09 3.10
C VAL A 33 -10.91 -3.38 2.26
N TRP A 34 -9.71 -3.27 2.85
CA TRP A 34 -8.49 -3.57 2.11
C TRP A 34 -8.38 -5.02 1.66
N ASP A 35 -8.88 -5.98 2.45
CA ASP A 35 -8.91 -7.38 2.02
C ASP A 35 -9.77 -7.56 0.76
N ILE A 36 -10.93 -6.89 0.70
CA ILE A 36 -11.80 -6.90 -0.48
C ILE A 36 -11.10 -6.23 -1.66
N VAL A 37 -10.50 -5.06 -1.47
CA VAL A 37 -9.79 -4.34 -2.53
C VAL A 37 -8.66 -5.19 -3.09
N LEU A 38 -7.81 -5.77 -2.25
CA LEU A 38 -6.66 -6.56 -2.69
C LEU A 38 -7.07 -7.84 -3.43
N LYS A 39 -8.18 -8.47 -3.06
CA LYS A 39 -8.71 -9.65 -3.76
C LYS A 39 -9.23 -9.32 -5.16
N ASN A 40 -9.59 -8.06 -5.44
CA ASN A 40 -10.24 -7.65 -6.69
C ASN A 40 -9.39 -6.70 -7.54
N TYR A 41 -8.33 -6.12 -6.98
CA TYR A 41 -7.43 -5.21 -7.69
C TYR A 41 -6.17 -5.93 -8.13
N LEU A 42 -5.90 -5.88 -9.43
CA LEU A 42 -4.67 -6.38 -10.04
C LEU A 42 -3.82 -5.19 -10.51
N PRO A 43 -2.66 -4.92 -9.90
CA PRO A 43 -1.77 -3.87 -10.36
C PRO A 43 -1.16 -4.19 -11.73
N ASP A 44 -0.93 -3.16 -12.52
CA ASP A 44 -0.23 -3.19 -13.81
C ASP A 44 1.29 -2.93 -13.67
N THR A 45 1.69 -2.28 -12.58
CA THR A 45 3.09 -2.03 -12.24
C THR A 45 3.71 -3.17 -11.43
N ARG A 46 5.05 -3.25 -11.41
CA ARG A 46 5.82 -4.24 -10.65
C ARG A 46 6.96 -3.56 -9.87
N PRO A 47 6.67 -2.70 -8.88
CA PRO A 47 7.69 -2.03 -8.07
C PRO A 47 8.34 -2.98 -7.05
N VAL A 48 9.52 -2.61 -6.55
CA VAL A 48 10.07 -3.21 -5.32
C VAL A 48 9.51 -2.43 -4.14
N LEU A 49 8.95 -3.13 -3.17
CA LEU A 49 8.28 -2.54 -2.02
C LEU A 49 9.06 -2.80 -0.73
N PHE A 50 9.12 -1.77 0.10
CA PHE A 50 9.86 -1.75 1.36
C PHE A 50 8.93 -1.48 2.54
N ARG A 51 9.18 -2.14 3.66
CA ARG A 51 8.46 -1.85 4.91
C ARG A 51 9.38 -1.95 6.11
N ALA A 52 9.41 -0.88 6.89
CA ALA A 52 9.94 -0.91 8.24
C ALA A 52 8.99 -1.65 9.19
N CYS A 53 9.54 -2.51 10.05
CA CYS A 53 8.77 -3.15 11.11
C CYS A 53 9.62 -3.43 12.35
N SER A 54 9.03 -3.23 13.54
CA SER A 54 9.70 -3.51 14.81
C SER A 54 9.78 -5.01 15.14
N ARG A 55 8.85 -5.82 14.61
CA ARG A 55 8.73 -7.26 14.88
C ARG A 55 8.39 -8.03 13.62
N ARG A 56 8.71 -9.32 13.60
CA ARG A 56 8.27 -10.20 12.52
C ARG A 56 6.75 -10.32 12.56
N CYS A 57 6.11 -10.13 11.42
CA CYS A 57 4.68 -10.31 11.22
C CYS A 57 4.45 -11.08 9.93
N ASP A 58 3.32 -11.77 9.86
CA ASP A 58 2.89 -12.53 8.68
C ASP A 58 1.38 -12.43 8.56
N GLY A 59 0.87 -12.47 7.33
CA GLY A 59 -0.56 -12.42 7.03
C GLY A 59 -1.27 -11.10 7.32
N LYS A 60 -0.60 -10.08 7.89
CA LYS A 60 -1.21 -8.76 8.19
C LYS A 60 -1.22 -7.85 6.96
N ILE A 61 -2.32 -7.13 6.74
CA ILE A 61 -2.38 -6.02 5.77
C ILE A 61 -1.65 -4.81 6.36
N ALA A 62 -0.75 -4.23 5.59
CA ALA A 62 0.05 -3.11 6.05
C ALA A 62 0.50 -2.19 4.91
N SER A 63 0.95 -1.00 5.30
CA SER A 63 1.56 -0.02 4.39
C SER A 63 3.01 -0.39 4.06
N PHE A 64 3.35 -0.31 2.79
CA PHE A 64 4.69 -0.40 2.23
C PHE A 64 4.98 0.91 1.50
N THR A 65 6.25 1.15 1.18
CA THR A 65 6.68 2.27 0.35
C THR A 65 7.55 1.76 -0.80
N GLY A 66 7.50 2.41 -1.97
CA GLY A 66 8.42 2.14 -3.06
C GLY A 66 9.83 2.72 -2.85
N LYS A 67 10.07 3.40 -1.72
CA LYS A 67 11.34 4.09 -1.42
C LYS A 67 12.02 3.52 -0.17
N LEU A 68 13.22 2.98 -0.34
CA LEU A 68 14.03 2.47 0.78
C LEU A 68 14.32 3.56 1.83
N GLU A 69 14.64 4.78 1.39
CA GLU A 69 14.90 5.91 2.28
C GLU A 69 13.71 6.24 3.17
N THR A 70 12.49 6.21 2.62
CA THR A 70 11.25 6.41 3.37
C THR A 70 11.11 5.32 4.45
N ALA A 71 11.35 4.06 4.12
CA ALA A 71 11.33 2.97 5.11
C ALA A 71 12.41 3.15 6.20
N ARG A 72 13.62 3.57 5.83
CA ARG A 72 14.71 3.88 6.78
C ARG A 72 14.31 5.01 7.73
N ARG A 73 13.74 6.10 7.19
CA ARG A 73 13.26 7.26 7.96
C ARG A 73 12.19 6.86 8.98
N PHE A 74 11.18 6.08 8.57
CA PHE A 74 10.10 5.63 9.46
C PHE A 74 10.57 4.72 10.60
N SER A 75 11.64 3.96 10.37
CA SER A 75 12.21 3.09 11.40
C SER A 75 13.33 3.74 12.21
N GLU A 76 13.74 4.96 11.85
CA GLU A 76 15.00 5.57 12.31
C GLU A 76 16.21 4.63 12.12
N GLY A 77 16.19 3.79 11.09
CA GLY A 77 17.20 2.76 10.86
C GLY A 77 17.24 1.64 11.92
N LYS A 78 16.14 1.39 12.64
CA LYS A 78 16.05 0.36 13.69
C LYS A 78 15.09 -0.77 13.32
N GLY A 79 15.29 -1.94 13.92
CA GLY A 79 14.39 -3.09 13.72
C GLY A 79 14.62 -3.84 12.41
N LEU A 80 13.52 -4.23 11.76
CA LEU A 80 13.51 -5.07 10.57
C LEU A 80 13.07 -4.29 9.34
N LEU A 81 13.66 -4.66 8.20
CA LEU A 81 13.25 -4.24 6.88
C LEU A 81 12.66 -5.44 6.14
N ILE A 82 11.42 -5.31 5.70
CA ILE A 82 10.79 -6.27 4.78
C ILE A 82 10.94 -5.71 3.37
N ILE A 83 11.41 -6.56 2.45
CA ILE A 83 11.54 -6.26 1.02
C ILE A 83 10.69 -7.24 0.24
N CYS A 84 9.88 -6.72 -0.67
CA CYS A 84 9.05 -7.51 -1.58
C CYS A 84 9.38 -7.10 -3.01
N ASP A 85 9.93 -8.03 -3.78
CA ASP A 85 10.01 -7.87 -5.24
C ASP A 85 8.66 -8.30 -5.84
N THR A 86 7.83 -7.33 -6.22
CA THR A 86 6.48 -7.65 -6.69
C THR A 86 6.45 -8.37 -8.03
N LYS A 87 7.56 -8.34 -8.79
CA LYS A 87 7.69 -9.11 -10.04
C LYS A 87 7.67 -10.61 -9.76
N ASP A 88 8.33 -11.03 -8.68
CA ASP A 88 8.44 -12.44 -8.30
C ASP A 88 7.23 -12.91 -7.49
N THR A 89 6.54 -12.00 -6.78
CA THR A 89 5.39 -12.38 -5.94
C THR A 89 4.05 -12.38 -6.66
N LEU A 90 3.85 -11.54 -7.68
CA LEU A 90 2.60 -11.51 -8.44
C LEU A 90 2.53 -12.70 -9.39
N SER A 91 1.97 -13.80 -8.90
CA SER A 91 1.70 -14.95 -9.75
C SER A 91 0.66 -14.59 -10.82
N THR A 92 1.06 -14.71 -12.09
CA THR A 92 0.17 -14.58 -13.24
C THR A 92 -0.77 -15.78 -13.39
N SER A 93 -0.65 -16.81 -12.54
CA SER A 93 -1.48 -18.04 -12.63
C SER A 93 -2.93 -17.85 -12.21
N HIS A 94 -3.29 -16.73 -11.58
CA HIS A 94 -4.64 -16.45 -11.05
C HIS A 94 -5.27 -15.17 -11.64
N LEU A 95 -4.78 -14.70 -12.79
CA LEU A 95 -5.25 -13.45 -13.41
C LEU A 95 -6.72 -13.52 -13.84
N ASP A 96 -7.26 -14.72 -14.03
CA ASP A 96 -8.55 -14.94 -14.66
C ASP A 96 -9.75 -14.86 -13.70
N THR A 97 -9.53 -14.68 -12.40
CA THR A 97 -10.64 -14.67 -11.42
C THR A 97 -10.52 -13.54 -10.40
N PRO A 98 -11.16 -12.38 -10.67
CA PRO A 98 -11.38 -11.36 -9.64
C PRO A 98 -11.99 -11.96 -8.37
N GLY A 99 -11.51 -11.52 -7.20
CA GLY A 99 -11.88 -12.08 -5.90
C GLY A 99 -10.95 -13.20 -5.42
N ALA A 100 -10.13 -13.77 -6.30
CA ALA A 100 -9.16 -14.82 -5.99
C ALA A 100 -7.70 -14.35 -6.09
N TYR A 101 -7.46 -13.06 -6.36
CA TYR A 101 -6.10 -12.54 -6.47
C TYR A 101 -5.33 -12.69 -5.16
N ARG A 102 -4.06 -13.10 -5.27
CA ARG A 102 -3.14 -13.30 -4.16
C ARG A 102 -1.86 -12.51 -4.40
N HIS A 103 -1.22 -12.11 -3.30
CA HIS A 103 0.05 -11.37 -3.33
C HIS A 103 -0.02 -10.05 -4.13
N THR A 104 -1.21 -9.46 -4.22
CA THR A 104 -1.46 -8.16 -4.83
C THR A 104 -1.19 -7.03 -3.85
N PHE A 105 -1.11 -5.82 -4.40
CA PHE A 105 -0.96 -4.58 -3.66
C PHE A 105 -1.84 -3.49 -4.29
N PHE A 106 -2.10 -2.41 -3.54
CA PHE A 106 -2.84 -1.25 -4.02
C PHE A 106 -2.02 0.04 -3.86
N PRO A 107 -1.76 0.83 -4.93
CA PRO A 107 -0.94 2.03 -4.89
C PRO A 107 -1.75 3.27 -4.44
N ILE A 108 -1.81 3.55 -3.13
CA ILE A 108 -2.59 4.69 -2.61
C ILE A 108 -2.07 6.01 -3.18
N THR A 109 -0.75 6.22 -3.22
CA THR A 109 -0.20 7.49 -3.72
C THR A 109 -0.61 7.77 -5.17
N GLN A 110 -0.67 6.74 -6.02
CA GLN A 110 -1.15 6.90 -7.40
C GLN A 110 -2.64 7.25 -7.43
N LEU A 111 -3.47 6.63 -6.58
CA LEU A 111 -4.89 6.97 -6.48
C LEU A 111 -5.10 8.43 -6.08
N VAL A 112 -4.37 8.93 -5.06
CA VAL A 112 -4.48 10.32 -4.62
C VAL A 112 -4.00 11.29 -5.71
N GLU A 113 -2.93 10.95 -6.42
CA GLU A 113 -2.42 11.75 -7.54
C GLU A 113 -3.42 11.81 -8.70
N LEU A 114 -4.09 10.70 -9.02
CA LEU A 114 -5.13 10.66 -10.04
C LEU A 114 -6.35 11.51 -9.67
N ASP A 115 -6.80 11.46 -8.41
CA ASP A 115 -7.90 12.30 -7.92
C ASP A 115 -7.52 13.79 -7.97
N TYR A 116 -6.30 14.14 -7.55
CA TYR A 116 -5.77 15.52 -7.59
C TYR A 116 -5.74 16.09 -9.02
N LYS A 117 -5.38 15.27 -10.02
CA LYS A 117 -5.34 15.67 -11.44
C LYS A 117 -6.71 15.65 -12.13
N SER A 118 -7.77 15.21 -11.43
CA SER A 118 -9.12 15.16 -12.02
C SER A 118 -9.76 16.55 -12.09
N GLU A 119 -10.80 16.70 -12.93
CA GLU A 119 -11.55 17.95 -13.03
C GLU A 119 -12.26 18.35 -11.73
N LYS A 120 -12.60 17.36 -10.89
CA LYS A 120 -13.35 17.56 -9.63
C LYS A 120 -12.76 16.69 -8.51
N PRO A 121 -11.56 17.04 -8.00
CA PRO A 121 -10.90 16.28 -6.94
C PRO A 121 -11.79 16.15 -5.71
N ARG A 122 -11.80 14.97 -5.09
CA ARG A 122 -12.53 14.70 -3.84
C ARG A 122 -11.63 14.83 -2.62
N ILE A 123 -10.34 14.54 -2.78
CA ILE A 123 -9.33 14.70 -1.75
C ILE A 123 -8.85 16.14 -1.78
N ARG A 124 -8.83 16.78 -0.61
CA ARG A 124 -8.39 18.18 -0.49
C ARG A 124 -6.93 18.30 -0.92
N GLN A 125 -6.61 19.36 -1.67
CA GLN A 125 -5.23 19.66 -2.08
C GLN A 125 -4.25 19.67 -0.92
N SER A 126 -4.62 20.22 0.24
CA SER A 126 -3.76 20.23 1.44
C SER A 126 -3.34 18.83 1.91
N ILE A 127 -4.19 17.81 1.71
CA ILE A 127 -3.86 16.42 2.05
C ILE A 127 -2.89 15.86 1.01
N TYR A 128 -3.17 16.07 -0.29
CA TYR A 128 -2.25 15.68 -1.36
C TYR A 128 -0.85 16.28 -1.17
N GLU A 129 -0.75 17.59 -0.93
CA GLU A 129 0.53 18.27 -0.75
C GLU A 129 1.34 17.75 0.45
N ARG A 130 0.64 17.33 1.52
CA ARG A 130 1.28 16.72 2.70
C ARG A 130 1.71 15.27 2.46
N TYR A 131 0.98 14.55 1.62
CA TYR A 131 1.13 13.11 1.43
C TYR A 131 1.97 12.75 0.19
N LYS A 132 2.10 13.66 -0.78
CA LYS A 132 2.85 13.42 -2.01
C LYS A 132 4.29 13.01 -1.68
N GLY A 133 4.77 11.98 -2.37
CA GLY A 133 6.13 11.48 -2.24
C GLY A 133 6.33 10.34 -1.24
N GLU A 134 5.33 9.98 -0.43
CA GLU A 134 5.39 8.79 0.44
C GLU A 134 5.45 7.48 -0.38
N ASP A 135 4.88 7.48 -1.59
CA ASP A 135 4.86 6.34 -2.51
C ASP A 135 4.35 5.07 -1.81
N GLU A 136 3.19 5.20 -1.16
CA GLU A 136 2.59 4.18 -0.29
C GLU A 136 1.81 3.14 -1.11
N TYR A 137 2.01 1.88 -0.73
CA TYR A 137 1.31 0.72 -1.26
C TYR A 137 0.70 -0.09 -0.10
N ILE A 138 -0.53 -0.56 -0.26
CA ILE A 138 -1.14 -1.48 0.70
C ILE A 138 -0.95 -2.89 0.23
N MET A 139 -0.43 -3.76 1.10
CA MET A 139 -0.18 -5.15 0.77
C MET A 139 -0.32 -6.04 2.00
N ARG A 140 -0.71 -7.30 1.78
CA ARG A 140 -0.65 -8.33 2.81
C ARG A 140 0.76 -8.89 2.91
N ILE A 141 1.33 -8.86 4.11
CA ILE A 141 2.64 -9.45 4.38
C ILE A 141 2.56 -10.96 4.17
N ASN A 142 3.49 -11.50 3.38
CA ASN A 142 3.63 -12.92 3.14
C ASN A 142 5.10 -13.32 3.27
N ARG A 143 5.44 -14.05 4.34
CA ARG A 143 6.83 -14.46 4.59
C ARG A 143 7.37 -15.50 3.61
N GLY A 144 6.52 -16.22 2.89
CA GLY A 144 6.93 -17.17 1.86
C GLY A 144 7.47 -16.49 0.60
N THR A 145 7.08 -15.23 0.36
CA THR A 145 7.43 -14.50 -0.87
C THR A 145 8.17 -13.18 -0.60
N MET A 146 8.49 -12.87 0.66
CA MET A 146 9.15 -11.62 1.04
C MET A 146 10.45 -11.89 1.80
N HIS A 147 11.43 -11.02 1.59
CA HIS A 147 12.71 -11.07 2.30
C HIS A 147 12.68 -10.19 3.54
N THR A 148 13.35 -10.62 4.60
CA THR A 148 13.45 -9.85 5.85
C THR A 148 14.91 -9.66 6.22
N PHE A 149 15.31 -8.41 6.42
CA PHE A 149 16.65 -7.98 6.79
C PHE A 149 16.62 -7.22 8.12
N LYS A 150 17.80 -7.07 8.74
CA LYS A 150 18.03 -6.09 9.80
C LYS A 150 18.77 -4.91 9.20
N TRP A 151 18.49 -3.71 9.69
CA TRP A 151 19.31 -2.56 9.35
C TRP A 151 20.74 -2.76 9.85
N CYS A 152 21.71 -2.46 9.01
CA CYS A 152 23.10 -2.35 9.45
C CYS A 152 23.26 -1.01 10.16
N HIS A 153 23.87 -1.04 11.35
CA HIS A 153 24.35 0.18 12.00
C HIS A 153 25.71 0.52 11.36
N GLU A 154 25.81 1.73 10.81
CA GLU A 154 27.10 2.38 10.53
C GLU A 154 27.63 3.03 11.81
#